data_AF-Q7UHY7-F1
#
_entry.id   AF-Q7UHY7-F1
#
_cell.length_a   1.000
_cell.length_b   1.000
_cell.length_c   1.000
_cell.angle_alpha   90.00
_cell.angle_beta   90.00
_cell.angle_gamma   90.00
#
_symmetry.space_group_name_H-M   'P 1'
#
loop_
_entity.id
_entity.type
_entity.pdbx_description
1 polymer ?
#
loop_
_entity_poly.entity_id
_entity_poly.type
_entity_poly.pdbx_seq_one_letter_code
_entity_poly.pdbx_strand_id
1 'polypeptide(L)'
;MGRRSHENNYQAGFRLHAGNRSSFVPGASVPSGLSALYATPMLVTPESDQANRHWAIGISVALALLVAGVATIRPWALLALPLVWAVHWWMRRRTVRRLKVMASPFPAVWDAALQTHVVYYRMLDEEQREGFRNRMKIFLDEVAVTGIRTEVDETTRALVGASAVIPIMGLEDFEYSGLGEVLIYPGSFGADYQTEGEGDKNTLGMIGVNHLSGVMILSKPSLLAGFSNAGDKRNVGIHEFAHLVDKADGEVDGIPVSASADVTEPWVKWVGQELQSEGTQSGIDDYAYTNEAEYFAVLSEYFFEKPAQLQAKNPKLYAMLRKMYHQDPKRLFRGRRKRRGKVQRNDPCPCGSGDKFKHCCRRKTMQGLPVNS
;
A
#
# COMPACT_ATOMS: atom_id res chain seq x y z
N MET A 1 -32.94 21.80 -21.76
CA MET A 1 -32.14 21.81 -20.51
C MET A 1 -31.13 20.68 -20.58
N GLY A 2 -29.94 20.96 -21.12
CA GLY A 2 -28.88 19.98 -21.28
C GLY A 2 -28.12 19.75 -19.98
N ARG A 3 -28.03 18.50 -19.54
CA ARG A 3 -27.02 18.10 -18.55
C ARG A 3 -25.67 18.11 -19.27
N ARG A 4 -24.75 18.97 -18.85
CA ARG A 4 -23.34 18.84 -19.20
C ARG A 4 -22.84 17.55 -18.56
N SER A 5 -22.41 16.60 -19.37
CA SER A 5 -21.54 15.51 -18.95
C SER A 5 -20.24 16.14 -18.44
N HIS A 6 -19.90 15.90 -17.18
CA HIS A 6 -18.52 16.07 -16.74
C HIS A 6 -17.70 14.98 -17.45
N GLU A 7 -16.83 15.37 -18.37
CA GLU A 7 -15.81 14.48 -18.93
C GLU A 7 -14.90 13.96 -17.80
N ASN A 8 -14.76 12.64 -17.75
CA ASN A 8 -13.95 11.90 -16.79
C ASN A 8 -12.46 12.00 -17.19
N ASN A 9 -11.72 12.97 -16.62
CA ASN A 9 -10.26 13.11 -16.85
C ASN A 9 -9.42 12.44 -15.74
N TYR A 10 -9.80 11.24 -15.29
CA TYR A 10 -9.03 10.47 -14.31
C TYR A 10 -8.36 9.29 -15.03
N GLN A 11 -7.10 9.44 -15.43
CA GLN A 11 -6.30 8.34 -15.97
C GLN A 11 -5.04 8.14 -15.12
N ALA A 12 -4.80 6.91 -14.70
CA ALA A 12 -3.57 6.44 -14.09
C ALA A 12 -2.80 5.70 -15.19
N GLY A 13 -1.72 6.28 -15.70
CA GLY A 13 -1.17 5.89 -16.99
C GLY A 13 -0.33 4.63 -16.92
N PHE A 14 -0.87 3.47 -17.28
CA PHE A 14 -0.07 2.32 -17.69
C PHE A 14 -0.13 2.12 -19.21
N ARG A 15 1.00 2.32 -19.92
CA ARG A 15 1.12 1.94 -21.34
C ARG A 15 1.81 0.58 -21.45
N LEU A 16 1.01 -0.45 -21.69
CA LEU A 16 1.50 -1.67 -22.36
C LEU A 16 1.72 -1.34 -23.84
N HIS A 17 2.93 -1.57 -24.34
CA HIS A 17 3.09 -1.76 -25.77
C HIS A 17 2.31 -3.02 -26.14
N ALA A 18 1.28 -2.87 -26.99
CA ALA A 18 0.52 -3.97 -27.54
C ALA A 18 1.43 -4.84 -28.42
N GLY A 19 2.14 -5.77 -27.78
CA GLY A 19 2.79 -6.91 -28.40
C GLY A 19 1.74 -8.00 -28.63
N ASN A 20 1.47 -8.24 -29.91
CA ASN A 20 0.74 -9.35 -30.52
C ASN A 20 0.18 -10.44 -29.57
N ARG A 21 -1.15 -10.70 -29.66
CA ARG A 21 -1.84 -11.83 -29.01
C ARG A 21 -1.09 -13.13 -29.28
N SER A 22 -0.40 -13.67 -28.29
CA SER A 22 0.15 -15.03 -28.33
C SER A 22 -0.49 -15.88 -27.23
N SER A 23 -1.18 -16.91 -27.68
CA SER A 23 -1.54 -18.15 -27.01
C SER A 23 -0.97 -18.36 -25.61
N PHE A 24 -1.87 -18.50 -24.64
CA PHE A 24 -1.57 -19.03 -23.31
C PHE A 24 -0.90 -20.41 -23.45
N VAL A 25 0.40 -20.47 -23.15
CA VAL A 25 1.16 -21.72 -22.99
C VAL A 25 1.72 -21.71 -21.56
N PRO A 26 1.41 -22.71 -20.72
CA PRO A 26 1.91 -22.76 -19.36
C PRO A 26 3.43 -23.04 -19.40
N GLY A 27 4.23 -21.99 -19.18
CA GLY A 27 5.68 -22.05 -19.09
C GLY A 27 6.14 -22.51 -17.71
N ALA A 28 7.14 -23.38 -17.71
CA ALA A 28 7.72 -24.08 -16.57
C ALA A 28 7.97 -23.22 -15.31
N SER A 29 7.51 -23.73 -14.18
CA SER A 29 7.81 -23.27 -12.83
C SER A 29 9.32 -23.33 -12.55
N VAL A 30 9.93 -22.18 -12.27
CA VAL A 30 11.26 -22.10 -11.65
C VAL A 30 11.15 -22.63 -10.21
N PRO A 31 12.08 -23.46 -9.71
CA PRO A 31 11.99 -24.02 -8.36
C PRO A 31 12.00 -22.92 -7.30
N SER A 32 10.97 -22.92 -6.46
CA SER A 32 10.64 -21.99 -5.38
C SER A 32 11.66 -21.87 -4.23
N GLY A 33 12.83 -22.51 -4.34
CA GLY A 33 13.83 -22.57 -3.26
C GLY A 33 14.81 -21.39 -3.17
N LEU A 34 15.06 -20.68 -4.27
CA LEU A 34 16.05 -19.58 -4.29
C LEU A 34 15.44 -18.20 -4.04
N SER A 35 14.18 -17.97 -4.44
CA SER A 35 13.47 -16.70 -4.16
C SER A 35 13.12 -16.53 -2.68
N ALA A 36 12.92 -17.64 -1.95
CA ALA A 36 12.66 -17.64 -0.51
C ALA A 36 13.85 -17.18 0.35
N LEU A 37 15.06 -17.12 -0.21
CA LEU A 37 16.27 -16.68 0.50
C LEU A 37 16.43 -15.15 0.52
N TYR A 38 15.60 -14.41 -0.23
CA TYR A 38 15.77 -12.96 -0.40
C TYR A 38 14.50 -12.12 -0.26
N ALA A 39 13.32 -12.74 -0.10
CA ALA A 39 12.12 -12.02 0.30
C ALA A 39 12.23 -11.60 1.77
N THR A 40 12.88 -10.47 2.03
CA THR A 40 12.84 -9.86 3.35
C THR A 40 11.52 -9.13 3.52
N PRO A 41 10.64 -9.52 4.48
CA PRO A 41 9.46 -8.74 4.80
C PRO A 41 9.84 -7.27 5.03
N MET A 42 8.98 -6.32 4.65
CA MET A 42 9.24 -4.91 4.88
C MET A 42 9.53 -4.65 6.37
N LEU A 43 8.82 -5.33 7.29
CA LEU A 43 9.18 -5.33 8.72
C LEU A 43 10.26 -6.35 9.04
N VAL A 44 11.20 -5.96 9.91
CA VAL A 44 12.13 -6.89 10.53
C VAL A 44 11.51 -7.42 11.83
N THR A 45 11.24 -8.72 11.88
CA THR A 45 10.78 -9.43 13.07
C THR A 45 12.00 -10.03 13.81
N PRO A 46 11.87 -10.38 15.10
CA PRO A 46 12.94 -11.09 15.81
C PRO A 46 13.38 -12.38 15.09
N GLU A 47 12.41 -13.10 14.52
CA GLU A 47 12.65 -14.32 13.75
C GLU A 47 13.40 -14.04 12.45
N SER A 48 13.00 -13.00 11.70
CA SER A 48 13.68 -12.66 10.45
C SER A 48 15.09 -12.08 10.66
N ASP A 49 15.32 -11.31 11.73
CA ASP A 49 16.69 -10.90 12.11
C ASP A 49 17.53 -12.10 12.52
N GLN A 50 16.98 -13.04 13.30
CA GLN A 50 17.71 -14.24 13.70
C GLN A 50 18.08 -15.10 12.48
N ALA A 51 17.14 -15.31 11.55
CA ALA A 51 17.39 -16.04 10.31
C ALA A 51 18.46 -15.34 9.45
N ASN A 52 18.34 -14.03 9.23
CA ASN A 52 19.32 -13.25 8.48
C ASN A 52 20.72 -13.29 9.14
N ARG A 53 20.78 -13.25 10.48
CA ARG A 53 22.03 -13.41 11.24
C ARG A 53 22.65 -14.80 11.05
N HIS A 54 21.85 -15.86 11.13
CA HIS A 54 22.35 -17.22 10.92
C HIS A 54 22.89 -17.42 9.51
N TRP A 55 22.18 -16.95 8.48
CA TRP A 55 22.65 -17.02 7.09
C TRP A 55 23.92 -16.20 6.87
N ALA A 56 23.99 -14.97 7.39
CA ALA A 56 25.18 -14.13 7.28
C ALA A 56 26.40 -14.79 7.94
N ILE A 57 26.23 -15.37 9.13
CA ILE A 57 27.32 -16.11 9.81
C ILE A 57 27.69 -17.35 9.00
N GLY A 58 26.72 -18.17 8.58
CA GLY A 58 26.97 -19.41 7.83
C GLY A 58 27.74 -19.18 6.53
N ILE A 59 27.32 -18.21 5.71
CA ILE A 59 28.00 -17.85 4.46
C ILE A 59 29.40 -17.30 4.74
N SER A 60 29.55 -16.46 5.77
CA SER A 60 30.85 -15.88 6.13
C SER A 60 31.84 -16.95 6.62
N VAL A 61 31.36 -17.91 7.42
CA VAL A 61 32.17 -19.06 7.87
C VAL A 61 32.56 -19.94 6.69
N ALA A 62 31.64 -20.24 5.78
CA ALA A 62 31.94 -21.02 4.58
C ALA A 62 32.99 -20.33 3.70
N LEU A 63 32.88 -19.01 3.51
CA LEU A 63 33.86 -18.21 2.77
C LEU A 63 35.22 -18.16 3.49
N ALA A 64 35.24 -18.02 4.82
CA ALA A 64 36.47 -18.05 5.60
C ALA A 64 37.18 -19.40 5.51
N LEU A 65 36.44 -20.52 5.58
CA LEU A 65 36.98 -21.87 5.41
C LEU A 65 37.54 -22.08 4.00
N LEU A 66 36.86 -21.56 2.97
CA LEU A 66 37.35 -21.57 1.60
C LEU A 66 38.69 -20.80 1.47
N VAL A 67 38.74 -19.58 2.02
CA VAL A 67 39.96 -18.75 2.02
C VAL A 67 41.11 -19.46 2.74
N ALA A 68 40.84 -20.04 3.92
CA ALA A 68 41.84 -20.80 4.68
C ALA A 68 42.33 -22.06 3.93
N GLY A 69 41.41 -22.79 3.28
CA GLY A 69 41.74 -23.95 2.46
C GLY A 69 42.66 -23.59 1.30
N VAL A 70 42.36 -22.51 0.56
CA VAL A 70 43.22 -22.03 -0.55
C VAL A 70 44.56 -21.52 -0.02
N ALA A 71 44.60 -20.90 1.16
CA ALA A 71 45.82 -20.39 1.77
C ALA A 71 46.88 -21.47 2.04
N THR A 72 46.47 -22.74 2.23
CA THR A 72 47.41 -23.87 2.39
C THR A 72 48.27 -24.12 1.15
N ILE A 73 47.75 -23.79 -0.04
CA ILE A 73 48.44 -23.94 -1.33
C ILE A 73 49.02 -22.60 -1.77
N ARG A 74 48.31 -21.49 -1.50
CA ARG A 74 48.67 -20.14 -1.91
C ARG A 74 48.51 -19.16 -0.76
N PRO A 75 49.57 -18.89 0.03
CA PRO A 75 49.48 -18.07 1.24
C PRO A 75 48.89 -16.66 1.04
N TRP A 76 49.05 -16.07 -0.15
CA TRP A 76 48.48 -14.78 -0.49
C TRP A 76 46.95 -14.75 -0.49
N ALA A 77 46.27 -15.90 -0.50
CA ALA A 77 44.81 -15.98 -0.39
C ALA A 77 44.27 -15.36 0.91
N LEU A 78 45.08 -15.26 1.98
CA LEU A 78 44.69 -14.58 3.21
C LEU A 78 44.36 -13.08 3.02
N LEU A 79 44.83 -12.47 1.93
CA LEU A 79 44.44 -11.10 1.56
C LEU A 79 42.93 -10.97 1.25
N ALA A 80 42.22 -12.08 1.07
CA ALA A 80 40.76 -12.11 0.88
C ALA A 80 39.96 -12.12 2.19
N LEU A 81 40.58 -12.18 3.38
CA LEU A 81 39.84 -12.13 4.66
C LEU A 81 38.94 -10.89 4.85
N PRO A 82 39.32 -9.67 4.40
CA PRO A 82 38.42 -8.52 4.40
C PRO A 82 37.13 -8.73 3.60
N LEU A 83 37.15 -9.59 2.57
CA LEU A 83 35.97 -9.95 1.79
C LEU A 83 34.94 -10.70 2.64
N VAL A 84 35.40 -11.55 3.58
CA VAL A 84 34.50 -12.25 4.52
C VAL A 84 33.71 -11.25 5.36
N TRP A 85 34.41 -10.27 5.95
CA TRP A 85 33.76 -9.21 6.71
C TRP A 85 32.85 -8.35 5.82
N ALA A 86 33.27 -8.01 4.61
CA ALA A 86 32.48 -7.23 3.67
C ALA A 86 31.18 -7.96 3.26
N VAL A 87 31.24 -9.28 3.04
CA VAL A 87 30.06 -10.12 2.74
C VAL A 87 29.12 -10.16 3.94
N HIS A 88 29.63 -10.41 5.15
CA HIS A 88 28.83 -10.38 6.38
C HIS A 88 28.12 -9.03 6.56
N TRP A 89 28.89 -7.94 6.44
CA TRP A 89 28.36 -6.58 6.55
C TRP A 89 27.30 -6.31 5.48
N TRP A 90 27.57 -6.66 4.23
CA TRP A 90 26.62 -6.48 3.12
C TRP A 90 25.29 -7.19 3.37
N MET A 91 25.34 -8.43 3.85
CA MET A 91 24.13 -9.21 4.17
C MET A 91 23.34 -8.65 5.36
N ARG A 92 24.02 -8.08 6.37
CA ARG A 92 23.38 -7.54 7.57
C ARG A 92 22.98 -6.06 7.44
N ARG A 93 23.61 -5.29 6.56
CA ARG A 93 23.48 -3.82 6.54
C ARG A 93 22.03 -3.36 6.38
N ARG A 94 21.23 -4.05 5.54
CA ARG A 94 19.83 -3.70 5.29
C ARG A 94 18.97 -3.96 6.52
N THR A 95 19.07 -5.15 7.09
CA THR A 95 18.36 -5.54 8.33
C THR A 95 18.71 -4.63 9.48
N VAL A 96 20.00 -4.35 9.70
CA VAL A 96 20.47 -3.45 10.77
C VAL A 96 19.99 -2.02 10.56
N ARG A 97 19.99 -1.53 9.31
CA ARG A 97 19.42 -0.21 8.96
C ARG A 97 17.93 -0.15 9.27
N ARG A 98 17.14 -1.13 8.82
CA ARG A 98 15.70 -1.22 9.11
C ARG A 98 15.41 -1.28 10.60
N LEU A 99 16.16 -2.06 11.38
CA LEU A 99 16.03 -2.10 12.85
C LEU A 99 16.27 -0.72 13.49
N LYS A 100 17.31 0.00 13.03
CA LYS A 100 17.59 1.35 13.51
C LYS A 100 16.46 2.33 13.19
N VAL A 101 15.87 2.22 11.99
CA VAL A 101 14.72 3.04 11.54
C VAL A 101 13.44 2.67 12.30
N MET A 102 13.22 1.39 12.59
CA MET A 102 12.10 0.95 13.44
C MET A 102 12.23 1.44 14.88
N ALA A 103 13.46 1.54 15.40
CA ALA A 103 13.70 2.08 16.74
C ALA A 103 13.60 3.63 16.82
N SER A 104 13.70 4.35 15.70
CA SER A 104 13.58 5.82 15.73
C SER A 104 12.15 6.26 16.02
N PRO A 105 11.95 7.39 16.73
CA PRO A 105 10.62 7.91 17.00
C PRO A 105 9.89 8.23 15.69
N PHE A 106 8.57 8.02 15.68
CA PHE A 106 7.75 8.40 14.54
C PHE A 106 7.52 9.92 14.54
N PRO A 107 7.81 10.64 13.44
CA PRO A 107 7.65 12.10 13.40
C PRO A 107 6.22 12.55 13.72
N ALA A 108 6.08 13.51 14.63
CA ALA A 108 4.77 14.02 15.05
C ALA A 108 3.97 14.66 13.89
N VAL A 109 4.67 15.26 12.93
CA VAL A 109 4.04 15.87 11.74
C VAL A 109 3.41 14.80 10.85
N TRP A 110 4.07 13.65 10.69
CA TRP A 110 3.49 12.52 9.95
C TRP A 110 2.28 11.96 10.67
N ASP A 111 2.33 11.78 12.00
CA ASP A 111 1.16 11.30 12.75
C ASP A 111 -0.02 12.26 12.62
N ALA A 112 0.23 13.58 12.74
CA ALA A 112 -0.81 14.59 12.54
C ALA A 112 -1.44 14.52 11.13
N ALA A 113 -0.62 14.36 10.08
CA ALA A 113 -1.11 14.18 8.71
C ALA A 113 -1.95 12.90 8.58
N LEU A 114 -1.49 11.77 9.12
CA LEU A 114 -2.23 10.50 9.09
C LEU A 114 -3.55 10.57 9.86
N GLN A 115 -3.56 11.18 11.05
CA GLN A 115 -4.78 11.37 11.84
C GLN A 115 -5.77 12.29 11.13
N THR A 116 -5.29 13.30 10.41
CA THR A 116 -6.16 14.27 9.73
C THR A 116 -6.76 13.68 8.45
N HIS A 117 -5.93 13.09 7.59
CA HIS A 117 -6.30 12.76 6.23
C HIS A 117 -6.62 11.26 6.03
N VAL A 118 -5.96 10.37 6.76
CA VAL A 118 -6.02 8.92 6.43
C VAL A 118 -7.05 8.20 7.29
N VAL A 119 -8.27 8.03 6.75
CA VAL A 119 -9.38 7.32 7.42
C VAL A 119 -8.94 5.91 7.85
N TYR A 120 -8.24 5.20 6.98
CA TYR A 120 -7.74 3.85 7.24
C TYR A 120 -6.91 3.79 8.54
N TYR A 121 -5.92 4.68 8.69
CA TYR A 121 -5.05 4.78 9.87
C TYR A 121 -5.82 5.10 11.17
N ARG A 122 -6.84 5.96 11.06
CA ARG A 122 -7.72 6.27 12.21
C ARG A 122 -8.53 5.06 12.67
N MET A 123 -8.72 4.03 11.85
CA MET A 123 -9.49 2.85 12.22
C MET A 123 -8.63 1.73 12.82
N LEU A 124 -7.31 1.75 12.60
CA LEU A 124 -6.35 0.77 13.15
C LEU A 124 -6.23 0.88 14.67
N ASP A 125 -6.16 -0.26 15.37
CA ASP A 125 -5.78 -0.28 16.79
C ASP A 125 -4.31 0.12 17.01
N GLU A 126 -3.86 0.17 18.27
CA GLU A 126 -2.51 0.70 18.55
C GLU A 126 -1.39 -0.20 18.02
N GLU A 127 -1.56 -1.52 18.10
CA GLU A 127 -0.62 -2.50 17.56
C GLU A 127 -0.53 -2.37 16.03
N GLN A 128 -1.69 -2.31 15.37
CA GLN A 128 -1.76 -2.09 13.93
C GLN A 128 -1.17 -0.74 13.51
N ARG A 129 -1.38 0.33 14.29
CA ARG A 129 -0.77 1.64 14.03
C ARG A 129 0.74 1.62 14.20
N GLU A 130 1.27 0.87 15.17
CA GLU A 130 2.71 0.69 15.31
C GLU A 130 3.28 -0.04 14.08
N GLY A 131 2.63 -1.12 13.64
CA GLY A 131 2.99 -1.84 12.42
C GLY A 131 2.95 -0.95 11.16
N PHE A 132 1.93 -0.09 11.05
CA PHE A 132 1.80 0.90 9.98
C PHE A 132 2.94 1.93 10.01
N ARG A 133 3.20 2.53 11.18
CA ARG A 133 4.28 3.51 11.38
C ARG A 133 5.64 2.92 11.05
N ASN A 134 5.91 1.68 11.45
CA ASN A 134 7.18 1.02 11.17
C ASN A 134 7.36 0.71 9.67
N ARG A 135 6.34 0.20 8.97
CA ARG A 135 6.37 0.03 7.51
C ARG A 135 6.61 1.35 6.80
N MET A 136 5.89 2.40 7.21
CA MET A 136 6.01 3.72 6.63
C MET A 136 7.41 4.33 6.81
N LYS A 137 8.01 4.18 8.00
CA LYS A 137 9.39 4.63 8.24
C LYS A 137 10.39 3.91 7.35
N ILE A 138 10.25 2.59 7.19
CA ILE A 138 11.14 1.80 6.33
C ILE A 138 10.95 2.21 4.87
N PHE A 139 9.71 2.31 4.41
CA PHE A 139 9.40 2.76 3.06
C PHE A 139 10.01 4.13 2.76
N LEU A 140 9.81 5.12 3.63
CA LEU A 140 10.33 6.48 3.43
C LEU A 140 11.84 6.63 3.69
N ASP A 141 12.51 5.61 4.22
CA ASP A 141 13.98 5.53 4.32
C ASP A 141 14.61 4.87 3.09
N GLU A 142 13.92 3.93 2.46
CA GLU A 142 14.40 3.19 1.28
C GLU A 142 13.96 3.82 -0.06
N VAL A 143 12.85 4.54 -0.08
CA VAL A 143 12.26 5.17 -1.29
C VAL A 143 12.32 6.68 -1.17
N ALA A 144 12.99 7.34 -2.12
CA ALA A 144 13.03 8.79 -2.19
C ALA A 144 11.67 9.36 -2.60
N VAL A 145 11.30 10.53 -2.05
CA VAL A 145 10.11 11.27 -2.49
C VAL A 145 10.55 12.65 -2.94
N THR A 146 10.50 12.90 -4.25
CA THR A 146 11.14 14.05 -4.88
C THR A 146 10.10 14.90 -5.62
N GLY A 147 10.08 16.20 -5.36
CA GLY A 147 9.20 17.13 -6.05
C GLY A 147 9.82 17.62 -7.36
N ILE A 148 9.09 17.47 -8.47
CA ILE A 148 9.47 18.02 -9.77
C ILE A 148 8.69 19.32 -9.98
N ARG A 149 9.38 20.46 -9.92
CA ARG A 149 8.76 21.80 -10.02
C ARG A 149 7.64 22.04 -8.97
N THR A 150 7.70 21.33 -7.85
CA THR A 150 6.79 21.48 -6.72
C THR A 150 7.51 21.10 -5.44
N GLU A 151 7.09 21.66 -4.31
CA GLU A 151 7.65 21.30 -3.01
C GLU A 151 6.95 20.06 -2.43
N VAL A 152 7.72 19.17 -1.82
CA VAL A 152 7.20 18.02 -1.06
C VAL A 152 7.27 18.36 0.42
N ASP A 153 6.17 18.87 0.95
CA ASP A 153 6.00 19.07 2.38
C ASP A 153 5.82 17.73 3.12
N GLU A 154 5.97 17.76 4.45
CA GLU A 154 5.86 16.58 5.32
C GLU A 154 4.48 15.90 5.24
N THR A 155 3.41 16.65 4.92
CA THR A 155 2.08 16.07 4.75
C THR A 155 2.02 15.26 3.46
N THR A 156 2.53 15.80 2.36
CA THR A 156 2.64 15.13 1.06
C THR A 156 3.48 13.86 1.19
N ARG A 157 4.65 13.96 1.83
CA ARG A 157 5.50 12.80 2.12
C ARG A 157 4.75 11.74 2.94
N ALA A 158 3.99 12.17 3.94
CA ALA A 158 3.21 11.25 4.76
C ALA A 158 2.10 10.54 3.98
N LEU A 159 1.44 11.23 3.04
CA LEU A 159 0.40 10.65 2.20
C LEU A 159 0.95 9.69 1.14
N VAL A 160 2.14 9.95 0.58
CA VAL A 160 2.84 8.96 -0.26
C VAL A 160 3.12 7.68 0.55
N GLY A 161 3.68 7.83 1.76
CA GLY A 161 3.91 6.70 2.65
C GLY A 161 2.63 5.95 3.03
N ALA A 162 1.52 6.67 3.25
CA ALA A 162 0.23 6.05 3.54
C ALA A 162 -0.29 5.24 2.35
N SER A 163 -0.22 5.79 1.14
CA SER A 163 -0.62 5.09 -0.09
C SER A 163 0.17 3.80 -0.31
N ALA A 164 1.46 3.80 0.01
CA ALA A 164 2.31 2.61 -0.06
C ALA A 164 1.96 1.57 0.99
N VAL A 165 1.67 1.99 2.23
CA VAL A 165 1.48 1.05 3.34
C VAL A 165 0.10 0.40 3.35
N ILE A 166 -0.96 1.12 2.95
CA ILE A 166 -2.35 0.63 3.00
C ILE A 166 -2.53 -0.73 2.28
N PRO A 167 -2.09 -0.91 1.01
CA PRO A 167 -2.26 -2.17 0.29
C PRO A 167 -1.53 -3.36 0.94
N ILE A 168 -0.39 -3.10 1.58
CA ILE A 168 0.52 -4.14 2.07
C ILE A 168 0.34 -4.47 3.57
N MET A 169 -0.61 -3.84 4.26
CA MET A 169 -0.82 -4.05 5.70
C MET A 169 -1.12 -5.52 6.07
N GLY A 170 -1.76 -6.28 5.18
CA GLY A 170 -2.01 -7.73 5.36
C GLY A 170 -0.96 -8.64 4.72
N LEU A 171 0.02 -8.07 4.01
CA LEU A 171 1.04 -8.82 3.28
C LEU A 171 2.34 -8.82 4.11
N GLU A 172 2.51 -9.83 4.95
CA GLU A 172 3.61 -9.87 5.93
C GLU A 172 4.99 -9.95 5.26
N ASP A 173 5.12 -10.78 4.22
CA ASP A 173 6.38 -11.05 3.49
C ASP A 173 6.60 -10.18 2.25
N PHE A 174 5.91 -9.04 2.17
CA PHE A 174 5.96 -8.16 1.00
C PHE A 174 6.96 -7.00 1.16
N GLU A 175 7.64 -6.65 0.06
CA GLU A 175 8.37 -5.40 -0.10
C GLU A 175 8.29 -4.88 -1.55
N TYR A 176 8.34 -3.55 -1.73
CA TYR A 176 8.36 -2.92 -3.05
C TYR A 176 9.74 -3.05 -3.71
N SER A 177 10.07 -4.27 -4.15
CA SER A 177 11.34 -4.56 -4.83
C SER A 177 11.44 -3.75 -6.12
N GLY A 178 12.51 -2.97 -6.25
CA GLY A 178 12.80 -2.20 -7.44
C GLY A 178 12.23 -0.78 -7.47
N LEU A 179 11.35 -0.38 -6.55
CA LEU A 179 10.96 1.03 -6.41
C LEU A 179 12.03 1.80 -5.63
N GLY A 180 12.69 2.76 -6.28
CA GLY A 180 13.69 3.62 -5.67
C GLY A 180 13.20 5.05 -5.40
N GLU A 181 12.24 5.54 -6.18
CA GLU A 181 11.81 6.94 -6.10
C GLU A 181 10.34 7.15 -6.46
N VAL A 182 9.67 8.07 -5.77
CA VAL A 182 8.35 8.60 -6.10
C VAL A 182 8.50 10.08 -6.44
N LEU A 183 8.22 10.44 -7.68
CA LEU A 183 8.21 11.81 -8.18
C LEU A 183 6.84 12.45 -7.99
N ILE A 184 6.83 13.64 -7.40
CA ILE A 184 5.61 14.42 -7.16
C ILE A 184 5.59 15.59 -8.13
N TYR A 185 4.53 15.67 -8.95
CA TYR A 185 4.33 16.69 -9.96
C TYR A 185 3.29 17.72 -9.51
N PRO A 186 3.34 18.99 -9.97
CA PRO A 186 2.42 20.04 -9.52
C PRO A 186 0.97 19.85 -10.01
N GLY A 187 0.74 18.96 -10.98
CA GLY A 187 -0.57 18.67 -11.56
C GLY A 187 -0.53 17.41 -12.42
N SER A 188 -1.57 17.24 -13.24
CA SER A 188 -1.60 16.18 -14.24
C SER A 188 -0.52 16.38 -15.30
N PHE A 189 -0.15 15.29 -15.95
CA PHE A 189 0.91 15.26 -16.97
C PHE A 189 0.47 14.43 -18.17
N GLY A 190 1.15 14.62 -19.29
CA GLY A 190 0.95 13.81 -20.49
C GLY A 190 1.77 12.52 -20.46
N ALA A 191 1.52 11.63 -21.41
CA ALA A 191 2.22 10.33 -21.53
C ALA A 191 3.75 10.45 -21.67
N ASP A 192 4.24 11.59 -22.16
CA ASP A 192 5.68 11.90 -22.30
C ASP A 192 6.22 12.71 -21.10
N TYR A 193 5.56 12.63 -19.95
CA TYR A 193 5.95 13.31 -18.69
C TYR A 193 5.88 14.84 -18.75
N GLN A 194 5.24 15.41 -19.78
CA GLN A 194 5.13 16.84 -19.98
C GLN A 194 4.02 17.45 -19.13
N THR A 195 4.33 18.54 -18.43
CA THR A 195 3.38 19.34 -17.63
C THR A 195 2.96 20.63 -18.33
N GLU A 196 3.70 21.06 -19.35
CA GLU A 196 3.49 22.30 -20.13
C GLU A 196 3.27 21.97 -21.62
N GLY A 197 2.58 22.85 -22.37
CA GLY A 197 2.26 22.65 -23.80
C GLY A 197 0.83 22.16 -24.10
N GLU A 198 0.46 22.11 -25.39
CA GLU A 198 -0.87 21.73 -25.94
C GLU A 198 -1.05 20.20 -26.13
N GLY A 199 -0.54 19.39 -25.21
CA GLY A 199 -0.75 17.93 -25.20
C GLY A 199 -1.90 17.51 -24.27
N ASP A 200 -2.42 16.29 -24.46
CA ASP A 200 -3.40 15.70 -23.55
C ASP A 200 -2.77 15.39 -22.17
N LYS A 201 -3.33 15.94 -21.09
CA LYS A 201 -2.78 15.90 -19.71
C LYS A 201 -3.78 15.32 -18.73
N ASN A 202 -4.16 14.06 -18.97
CA ASN A 202 -5.13 13.36 -18.11
C ASN A 202 -4.47 12.36 -17.15
N THR A 203 -3.14 12.20 -17.21
CA THR A 203 -2.42 11.27 -16.35
C THR A 203 -2.20 11.87 -14.97
N LEU A 204 -2.68 11.17 -13.93
CA LEU A 204 -2.60 11.59 -12.53
C LEU A 204 -1.57 10.80 -11.73
N GLY A 205 -1.21 9.61 -12.21
CA GLY A 205 -0.17 8.75 -11.65
C GLY A 205 0.37 7.82 -12.74
N MET A 206 1.57 7.28 -12.55
CA MET A 206 2.10 6.18 -13.37
C MET A 206 3.31 5.49 -12.74
N ILE A 207 3.55 4.24 -13.12
CA ILE A 207 4.80 3.53 -12.87
C ILE A 207 5.71 3.65 -14.09
N GLY A 208 6.95 4.07 -13.88
CA GLY A 208 7.96 4.16 -14.92
C GLY A 208 8.31 2.80 -15.53
N VAL A 209 8.52 2.81 -16.85
CA VAL A 209 8.92 1.62 -17.64
C VAL A 209 10.33 1.81 -18.22
N ASN A 210 10.99 0.71 -18.59
CA ASN A 210 12.30 0.70 -19.24
C ASN A 210 13.37 1.47 -18.42
N HIS A 211 13.90 2.56 -18.98
CA HIS A 211 14.95 3.37 -18.35
C HIS A 211 14.46 4.14 -17.11
N LEU A 212 13.14 4.23 -16.90
CA LEU A 212 12.52 4.77 -15.69
C LEU A 212 12.00 3.66 -14.75
N SER A 213 12.42 2.41 -14.97
CA SER A 213 12.11 1.32 -14.05
C SER A 213 12.57 1.69 -12.64
N GLY A 214 11.65 1.59 -11.68
CA GLY A 214 11.88 1.94 -10.29
C GLY A 214 11.51 3.35 -9.88
N VAL A 215 10.83 4.08 -10.77
CA VAL A 215 10.22 5.38 -10.46
C VAL A 215 8.70 5.27 -10.53
N MET A 216 7.99 5.90 -9.59
CA MET A 216 6.56 6.19 -9.68
C MET A 216 6.36 7.69 -9.78
N ILE A 217 5.37 8.15 -10.54
CA ILE A 217 5.03 9.57 -10.64
C ILE A 217 3.60 9.77 -10.13
N LEU A 218 3.39 10.80 -9.33
CA LEU A 218 2.07 11.19 -8.81
C LEU A 218 1.84 12.69 -8.94
N SER A 219 0.63 13.07 -9.33
CA SER A 219 0.14 14.45 -9.26
C SER A 219 -0.14 14.82 -7.80
N LYS A 220 0.53 15.87 -7.29
CA LYS A 220 0.33 16.40 -5.93
C LYS A 220 -1.15 16.70 -5.63
N PRO A 221 -1.89 17.48 -6.45
CA PRO A 221 -3.30 17.77 -6.15
C PRO A 221 -4.15 16.49 -6.16
N SER A 222 -3.86 15.52 -7.02
CA SER A 222 -4.61 14.25 -7.08
C SER A 222 -4.33 13.37 -5.87
N LEU A 223 -3.08 13.29 -5.41
CA LEU A 223 -2.70 12.60 -4.18
C LEU A 223 -3.43 13.22 -2.97
N LEU A 224 -3.42 14.55 -2.84
CA LEU A 224 -4.12 15.25 -1.76
C LEU A 224 -5.63 15.04 -1.82
N ALA A 225 -6.22 15.09 -3.02
CA ALA A 225 -7.65 14.87 -3.24
C ALA A 225 -8.08 13.46 -2.82
N GLY A 226 -7.27 12.44 -3.15
CA GLY A 226 -7.55 11.04 -2.84
C GLY A 226 -7.71 10.76 -1.34
N PHE A 227 -7.07 11.54 -0.46
CA PHE A 227 -7.24 11.42 1.00
C PHE A 227 -8.20 12.45 1.59
N SER A 228 -8.57 13.49 0.84
CA SER A 228 -9.47 14.54 1.34
C SER A 228 -10.94 14.20 1.14
N ASN A 229 -11.26 13.53 0.02
CA ASN A 229 -12.64 13.21 -0.34
C ASN A 229 -12.91 11.71 -0.24
N ALA A 230 -13.13 11.23 0.97
CA ALA A 230 -13.50 9.83 1.18
C ALA A 230 -14.80 9.41 0.48
N GLY A 231 -15.53 10.29 -0.22
CA GLY A 231 -16.81 10.03 -0.89
C GLY A 231 -16.73 9.67 -2.37
N ASP A 232 -15.68 10.08 -3.09
CA ASP A 232 -15.57 9.91 -4.55
C ASP A 232 -15.04 8.55 -5.00
N LYS A 233 -14.55 7.74 -4.04
CA LYS A 233 -14.02 6.38 -4.25
C LYS A 233 -12.74 6.34 -5.09
N ARG A 234 -12.03 7.47 -5.19
CA ARG A 234 -10.81 7.60 -5.99
C ARG A 234 -9.64 7.95 -5.07
N ASN A 235 -8.55 7.23 -5.20
CA ASN A 235 -7.31 7.47 -4.51
C ASN A 235 -6.14 7.03 -5.40
N VAL A 236 -5.61 7.98 -6.17
CA VAL A 236 -4.53 7.72 -7.15
C VAL A 236 -3.30 7.11 -6.50
N GLY A 237 -3.01 7.47 -5.25
CA GLY A 237 -1.90 6.87 -4.53
C GLY A 237 -2.13 5.37 -4.33
N ILE A 238 -3.27 4.98 -3.77
CA ILE A 238 -3.62 3.56 -3.58
C ILE A 238 -3.66 2.83 -4.93
N HIS A 239 -4.17 3.47 -5.98
CA HIS A 239 -4.23 2.93 -7.33
C HIS A 239 -2.84 2.55 -7.86
N GLU A 240 -1.90 3.49 -7.89
CA GLU A 240 -0.54 3.22 -8.40
C GLU A 240 0.21 2.20 -7.54
N PHE A 241 0.03 2.24 -6.21
CA PHE A 241 0.63 1.24 -5.34
C PHE A 241 -0.02 -0.14 -5.47
N ALA A 242 -1.29 -0.24 -5.89
CA ALA A 242 -1.92 -1.51 -6.23
C ALA A 242 -1.27 -2.12 -7.48
N HIS A 243 -0.98 -1.32 -8.51
CA HIS A 243 -0.20 -1.82 -9.64
C HIS A 243 1.20 -2.31 -9.26
N LEU A 244 1.85 -1.72 -8.25
CA LEU A 244 3.12 -2.25 -7.75
C LEU A 244 2.96 -3.56 -6.95
N VAL A 245 1.82 -3.78 -6.31
CA VAL A 245 1.49 -5.06 -5.67
C VAL A 245 1.21 -6.14 -6.73
N ASP A 246 0.53 -5.76 -7.82
CA ASP A 246 0.31 -6.58 -9.01
C ASP A 246 1.66 -6.99 -9.63
N LYS A 247 2.53 -6.02 -9.92
CA LYS A 247 3.87 -6.17 -10.51
C LYS A 247 4.88 -6.99 -9.70
N ALA A 248 4.52 -7.47 -8.51
CA ALA A 248 5.48 -8.10 -7.60
C ALA A 248 6.12 -9.38 -8.15
N ASP A 249 5.45 -10.07 -9.08
CA ASP A 249 5.99 -11.23 -9.79
C ASP A 249 6.65 -10.90 -11.14
N GLY A 250 6.62 -9.62 -11.53
CA GLY A 250 7.19 -9.08 -12.77
C GLY A 250 6.16 -8.65 -13.81
N GLU A 251 4.89 -9.05 -13.69
CA GLU A 251 3.83 -8.80 -14.67
C GLU A 251 2.75 -7.86 -14.12
N VAL A 252 2.08 -7.10 -14.99
CA VAL A 252 0.97 -6.22 -14.61
C VAL A 252 -0.27 -6.70 -15.33
N ASP A 253 -0.92 -7.71 -14.75
CA ASP A 253 -2.04 -8.46 -15.33
C ASP A 253 -3.31 -8.45 -14.47
N GLY A 254 -3.30 -7.73 -13.34
CA GLY A 254 -4.40 -7.65 -12.38
C GLY A 254 -4.51 -8.87 -11.47
N ILE A 255 -3.47 -9.69 -11.34
CA ILE A 255 -3.38 -10.87 -10.48
C ILE A 255 -2.17 -10.70 -9.54
N PRO A 256 -2.35 -10.13 -8.33
CA PRO A 256 -1.24 -9.96 -7.41
C PRO A 256 -0.69 -11.31 -6.93
N VAL A 257 0.63 -11.38 -6.69
CA VAL A 257 1.33 -12.58 -6.19
C VAL A 257 0.75 -13.17 -4.89
N SER A 258 0.06 -12.34 -4.11
CA SER A 258 -0.61 -12.75 -2.87
C SER A 258 -1.93 -13.48 -3.12
N ALA A 259 -2.44 -13.52 -4.35
CA ALA A 259 -3.63 -14.27 -4.72
C ALA A 259 -3.36 -15.79 -4.61
N SER A 260 -4.10 -16.45 -3.73
CA SER A 260 -4.05 -17.90 -3.63
C SER A 260 -4.69 -18.57 -4.84
N ALA A 261 -4.27 -19.80 -5.16
CA ALA A 261 -4.76 -20.54 -6.32
C ALA A 261 -6.30 -20.71 -6.33
N ASP A 262 -6.94 -20.81 -5.15
CA ASP A 262 -8.40 -20.90 -5.02
C ASP A 262 -9.14 -19.58 -5.33
N VAL A 263 -8.42 -18.47 -5.47
CA VAL A 263 -8.95 -17.14 -5.83
C VAL A 263 -8.62 -16.77 -7.26
N THR A 264 -7.43 -17.13 -7.74
CA THR A 264 -6.94 -16.74 -9.07
C THR A 264 -7.89 -17.14 -10.19
N GLU A 265 -8.29 -18.42 -10.26
CA GLU A 265 -9.18 -18.88 -11.34
C GLU A 265 -10.57 -18.20 -11.29
N PRO A 266 -11.28 -18.15 -10.14
CA PRO A 266 -12.53 -17.39 -10.04
C PRO A 266 -12.39 -15.91 -10.39
N TRP A 267 -11.28 -15.28 -10.02
CA TRP A 267 -10.99 -13.89 -10.30
C TRP A 267 -10.82 -13.64 -11.79
N VAL A 268 -9.93 -14.37 -12.45
CA VAL A 268 -9.67 -14.24 -13.90
C VAL A 268 -10.96 -14.43 -14.69
N LYS A 269 -11.75 -15.45 -14.34
CA LYS A 269 -13.05 -15.69 -14.98
C LYS A 269 -14.01 -14.51 -14.77
N TRP A 270 -14.04 -13.96 -13.56
CA TRP A 270 -14.89 -12.81 -13.23
C TRP A 270 -14.49 -11.56 -14.04
N VAL A 271 -13.20 -11.19 -13.99
CA VAL A 271 -12.68 -10.01 -14.69
C VAL A 271 -12.88 -10.16 -16.19
N GLY A 272 -12.58 -11.33 -16.77
CA GLY A 272 -12.80 -11.57 -18.20
C GLY A 272 -14.26 -11.45 -18.63
N GLN A 273 -15.22 -11.84 -17.78
CA GLN A 273 -16.65 -11.64 -18.05
C GLN A 273 -17.06 -10.17 -17.93
N GLU A 274 -16.56 -9.46 -16.92
CA GLU A 274 -16.86 -8.05 -16.72
C GLU A 274 -16.31 -7.17 -17.84
N LEU A 275 -15.06 -7.40 -18.28
CA LEU A 275 -14.45 -6.66 -19.39
C LEU A 275 -15.14 -6.90 -20.74
N GLN A 276 -15.82 -8.04 -20.91
CA GLN A 276 -16.64 -8.32 -22.10
C GLN A 276 -18.05 -7.73 -22.02
N SER A 277 -18.50 -7.32 -20.83
CA SER A 277 -19.79 -6.67 -20.64
C SER A 277 -19.74 -5.19 -21.05
N GLU A 278 -20.88 -4.58 -21.40
CA GLU A 278 -20.95 -3.15 -21.78
C GLU A 278 -20.72 -2.16 -20.59
N GLY A 279 -19.93 -2.53 -19.57
CA GLY A 279 -19.42 -1.68 -18.48
C GLY A 279 -20.44 -1.13 -17.47
N THR A 280 -21.75 -1.22 -17.77
CA THR A 280 -22.76 -0.38 -17.10
C THR A 280 -23.52 -1.04 -15.95
N GLN A 281 -23.36 -2.34 -15.69
CA GLN A 281 -24.19 -3.06 -14.71
C GLN A 281 -23.66 -3.05 -13.27
N SER A 282 -22.36 -2.82 -13.06
CA SER A 282 -21.71 -3.01 -11.74
C SER A 282 -21.61 -1.72 -10.90
N GLY A 283 -21.73 -0.55 -11.52
CA GLY A 283 -21.53 0.76 -10.89
C GLY A 283 -20.12 0.94 -10.29
N ILE A 284 -19.13 0.34 -10.97
CA ILE A 284 -17.69 0.58 -10.90
C ILE A 284 -17.35 1.72 -11.87
N ASP A 285 -16.20 2.38 -11.69
CA ASP A 285 -15.74 3.44 -12.59
C ASP A 285 -15.45 2.86 -13.99
N ASP A 286 -15.85 3.56 -15.06
CA ASP A 286 -15.66 3.13 -16.45
C ASP A 286 -14.17 2.87 -16.76
N TYR A 287 -13.27 3.59 -16.07
CA TYR A 287 -11.84 3.42 -16.21
C TYR A 287 -11.35 2.00 -15.88
N ALA A 288 -12.04 1.30 -14.98
CA ALA A 288 -11.74 -0.09 -14.64
C ALA A 288 -11.85 -1.03 -15.84
N TYR A 289 -12.67 -0.69 -16.84
CA TYR A 289 -12.93 -1.53 -18.00
C TYR A 289 -11.87 -1.37 -19.12
N THR A 290 -10.78 -0.66 -18.85
CA THR A 290 -9.68 -0.46 -19.80
C THR A 290 -8.89 -1.76 -20.06
N ASN A 291 -8.54 -2.48 -18.99
CA ASN A 291 -7.87 -3.79 -19.02
C ASN A 291 -7.92 -4.43 -17.61
N GLU A 292 -7.39 -5.65 -17.47
CA GLU A 292 -7.41 -6.43 -16.23
C GLU A 292 -6.67 -5.75 -15.07
N ALA A 293 -5.52 -5.13 -15.34
CA ALA A 293 -4.73 -4.44 -14.33
C ALA A 293 -5.44 -3.19 -13.80
N GLU A 294 -6.03 -2.39 -14.68
CA GLU A 294 -6.84 -1.22 -14.30
C GLU A 294 -8.08 -1.64 -13.51
N TYR A 295 -8.70 -2.77 -13.88
CA TYR A 295 -9.83 -3.32 -13.13
C TYR A 295 -9.43 -3.66 -11.69
N PHE A 296 -8.27 -4.29 -11.51
CA PHE A 296 -7.71 -4.58 -10.18
C PHE A 296 -7.39 -3.31 -9.38
N ALA A 297 -6.70 -2.34 -9.99
CA ALA A 297 -6.29 -1.11 -9.32
C ALA A 297 -7.50 -0.26 -8.89
N VAL A 298 -8.50 -0.07 -9.77
CA VAL A 298 -9.75 0.62 -9.42
C VAL A 298 -10.48 -0.11 -8.30
N LEU A 299 -10.59 -1.43 -8.36
CA LEU A 299 -11.24 -2.18 -7.27
C LEU A 299 -10.51 -2.07 -5.94
N SER A 300 -9.19 -1.90 -5.98
CA SER A 300 -8.36 -1.67 -4.80
C SER A 300 -8.69 -0.32 -4.15
N GLU A 301 -8.91 0.74 -4.94
CA GLU A 301 -9.41 2.03 -4.42
C GLU A 301 -10.75 1.83 -3.68
N TYR A 302 -11.71 1.13 -4.30
CA TYR A 302 -13.02 0.86 -3.69
C TYR A 302 -12.91 0.02 -2.42
N PHE A 303 -11.99 -0.96 -2.41
CA PHE A 303 -11.76 -1.86 -1.30
C PHE A 303 -11.25 -1.14 -0.06
N PHE A 304 -10.33 -0.18 -0.22
CA PHE A 304 -9.76 0.56 0.91
C PHE A 304 -10.56 1.82 1.29
N GLU A 305 -11.20 2.50 0.33
CA GLU A 305 -11.97 3.72 0.59
C GLU A 305 -13.42 3.44 1.00
N LYS A 306 -14.09 2.49 0.33
CA LYS A 306 -15.53 2.18 0.51
C LYS A 306 -15.83 0.68 0.64
N PRO A 307 -15.17 -0.04 1.56
CA PRO A 307 -15.32 -1.50 1.68
C PRO A 307 -16.76 -1.95 1.95
N ALA A 308 -17.53 -1.17 2.72
CA ALA A 308 -18.92 -1.49 3.02
C ALA A 308 -19.83 -1.41 1.79
N GLN A 309 -19.59 -0.44 0.89
CA GLN A 309 -20.34 -0.28 -0.35
C GLN A 309 -19.96 -1.38 -1.34
N LEU A 310 -18.66 -1.66 -1.48
CA LEU A 310 -18.17 -2.74 -2.34
C LEU A 310 -18.77 -4.09 -1.94
N GLN A 311 -18.76 -4.44 -0.65
CA GLN A 311 -19.36 -5.70 -0.20
C GLN A 311 -20.88 -5.73 -0.40
N ALA A 312 -21.58 -4.61 -0.21
CA ALA A 312 -23.04 -4.56 -0.38
C ALA A 312 -23.46 -4.74 -1.84
N LYS A 313 -22.69 -4.17 -2.78
CA LYS A 313 -22.94 -4.33 -4.21
C LYS A 313 -22.49 -5.69 -4.73
N ASN A 314 -21.24 -6.07 -4.44
CA ASN A 314 -20.57 -7.25 -4.99
C ASN A 314 -19.88 -8.05 -3.87
N PRO A 315 -20.61 -8.87 -3.10
CA PRO A 315 -20.05 -9.59 -1.95
C PRO A 315 -19.00 -10.64 -2.34
N LYS A 316 -19.15 -11.27 -3.51
CA LYS A 316 -18.17 -12.24 -4.06
C LYS A 316 -16.85 -11.55 -4.39
N LEU A 317 -16.92 -10.41 -5.08
CA LEU A 317 -15.76 -9.59 -5.44
C LEU A 317 -15.00 -9.10 -4.19
N TYR A 318 -15.74 -8.58 -3.22
CA TYR A 318 -15.15 -8.20 -1.93
C TYR A 318 -14.45 -9.37 -1.24
N ALA A 319 -15.02 -10.58 -1.29
CA ALA A 319 -14.40 -11.76 -0.69
C ALA A 319 -13.08 -12.17 -1.40
N MET A 320 -13.01 -12.05 -2.73
CA MET A 320 -11.77 -12.29 -3.48
C MET A 320 -10.69 -11.28 -3.11
N LEU A 321 -11.00 -9.98 -3.09
CA LEU A 321 -10.06 -8.93 -2.70
C LEU A 321 -9.58 -9.06 -1.25
N ARG A 322 -10.45 -9.50 -0.33
CA ARG A 322 -10.05 -9.81 1.05
C ARG A 322 -8.99 -10.91 1.12
N LYS A 323 -9.12 -11.93 0.27
CA LYS A 323 -8.14 -13.02 0.19
C LYS A 323 -6.86 -12.57 -0.51
N MET A 324 -6.95 -11.77 -1.57
CA MET A 324 -5.75 -11.22 -2.23
C MET A 324 -4.94 -10.29 -1.32
N TYR A 325 -5.60 -9.40 -0.59
CA TYR A 325 -4.92 -8.44 0.30
C TYR A 325 -4.65 -8.97 1.71
N HIS A 326 -5.22 -10.11 2.10
CA HIS A 326 -5.28 -10.61 3.48
C HIS A 326 -5.83 -9.57 4.49
N GLN A 327 -6.73 -8.70 4.04
CA GLN A 327 -7.29 -7.62 4.84
C GLN A 327 -8.82 -7.66 4.86
N ASP A 328 -9.45 -7.05 5.87
CA ASP A 328 -10.90 -6.81 5.91
C ASP A 328 -11.20 -5.35 6.32
N PRO A 329 -11.05 -4.38 5.38
CA PRO A 329 -11.26 -2.97 5.68
C PRO A 329 -12.70 -2.67 6.14
N LYS A 330 -13.70 -3.45 5.73
CA LYS A 330 -15.08 -3.30 6.26
C LYS A 330 -15.11 -3.59 7.76
N ARG A 331 -14.51 -4.70 8.20
CA ARG A 331 -14.45 -5.04 9.62
C ARG A 331 -13.69 -3.97 10.39
N LEU A 332 -12.58 -3.50 9.84
CA LEU A 332 -11.79 -2.39 10.38
C LEU A 332 -12.65 -1.13 10.60
N PHE A 333 -13.44 -0.74 9.59
CA PHE A 333 -14.27 0.48 9.65
C PHE A 333 -15.50 0.30 10.56
N ARG A 334 -15.95 -0.93 10.81
CA ARG A 334 -17.04 -1.22 11.77
C ARG A 334 -16.54 -1.26 13.23
N GLY A 335 -15.33 -1.76 13.45
CA GLY A 335 -14.76 -2.01 14.79
C GLY A 335 -14.59 -0.76 15.64
N ARG A 336 -14.51 0.42 15.01
CA ARG A 336 -14.22 1.70 15.69
C ARG A 336 -15.29 2.77 15.60
N ARG A 337 -16.53 2.42 15.22
CA ARG A 337 -17.66 3.17 15.76
C ARG A 337 -17.62 2.92 17.26
N LYS A 338 -16.94 3.80 18.03
CA LYS A 338 -17.18 3.94 19.47
C LYS A 338 -18.70 3.91 19.55
N ARG A 339 -19.27 2.82 20.07
CA ARG A 339 -20.57 2.93 20.72
C ARG A 339 -20.31 4.06 21.70
N ARG A 340 -20.80 5.27 21.42
CA ARG A 340 -21.15 6.18 22.51
C ARG A 340 -22.03 5.29 23.36
N GLY A 341 -21.46 4.69 24.41
CA GLY A 341 -22.22 3.86 25.31
C GLY A 341 -23.42 4.72 25.66
N LYS A 342 -24.64 4.20 25.49
CA LYS A 342 -25.81 4.89 26.04
C LYS A 342 -25.43 5.15 27.49
N VAL A 343 -25.31 6.42 27.89
CA VAL A 343 -24.98 6.79 29.28
C VAL A 343 -25.93 6.02 30.16
N GLN A 344 -25.39 5.07 30.93
CA GLN A 344 -26.23 4.17 31.70
C GLN A 344 -26.86 4.96 32.83
N ARG A 345 -27.96 4.43 33.37
CA ARG A 345 -28.76 5.08 34.41
C ARG A 345 -27.90 5.55 35.60
N ASN A 346 -26.82 4.83 35.94
CA ASN A 346 -25.98 5.13 37.09
C ASN A 346 -24.63 5.80 36.76
N ASP A 347 -24.33 6.03 35.48
CA ASP A 347 -23.07 6.67 35.06
C ASP A 347 -23.06 8.16 35.46
N PRO A 348 -21.87 8.77 35.67
CA PRO A 348 -21.75 10.21 35.82
C PRO A 348 -22.41 10.96 34.66
N CYS A 349 -23.16 12.00 34.98
CA CYS A 349 -23.94 12.73 33.99
C CYS A 349 -23.02 13.58 33.07
N PRO A 350 -23.17 13.51 31.74
CA PRO A 350 -22.27 14.17 30.80
C PRO A 350 -22.30 15.70 30.82
N CYS A 351 -23.34 16.33 31.41
CA CYS A 351 -23.43 17.79 31.55
C CYS A 351 -22.53 18.38 32.64
N GLY A 352 -21.67 17.56 33.28
CA GLY A 352 -20.73 18.03 34.30
C GLY A 352 -21.33 18.31 35.69
N SER A 353 -22.59 17.94 35.93
CA SER A 353 -23.29 18.22 37.20
C SER A 353 -22.74 17.48 38.43
N GLY A 354 -21.81 16.55 38.27
CA GLY A 354 -21.35 15.64 39.35
C GLY A 354 -22.34 14.52 39.73
N ASP A 355 -23.63 14.69 39.42
CA ASP A 355 -24.67 13.68 39.66
C ASP A 355 -24.66 12.48 38.70
N LYS A 356 -25.29 11.37 39.10
CA LYS A 356 -25.60 10.24 38.21
C LYS A 356 -26.64 10.66 37.15
N PHE A 357 -26.53 10.14 35.93
CA PHE A 357 -27.38 10.48 34.79
C PHE A 357 -28.89 10.36 35.08
N LYS A 358 -29.31 9.37 35.88
CA LYS A 358 -30.71 9.21 36.32
C LYS A 358 -31.27 10.35 37.16
N HIS A 359 -30.42 11.05 37.90
CA HIS A 359 -30.81 12.13 38.80
C HIS A 359 -30.68 13.51 38.16
N CYS A 360 -29.94 13.62 37.05
CA CYS A 360 -29.74 14.87 36.33
C CYS A 360 -30.44 14.85 34.96
N CYS A 361 -29.70 14.71 33.86
CA CYS A 361 -30.23 14.92 32.51
C CYS A 361 -31.38 13.98 32.16
N ARG A 362 -31.38 12.73 32.62
CA ARG A 362 -32.49 11.80 32.35
C ARG A 362 -33.81 12.24 33.00
N ARG A 363 -33.76 12.88 34.17
CA ARG A 363 -34.94 13.43 34.86
C ARG A 363 -35.44 14.69 34.14
N LYS A 364 -34.52 15.57 33.70
CA LYS A 364 -34.84 16.75 32.90
C LYS A 364 -35.54 16.37 31.60
N THR A 365 -35.05 15.34 30.90
CA THR A 365 -35.70 14.82 29.68
C THR A 365 -37.10 14.28 29.97
N MET A 366 -37.31 13.56 31.07
CA MET A 366 -38.64 13.05 31.46
C MET A 366 -39.63 14.16 31.81
N GLN A 367 -39.14 15.34 32.19
CA GLN A 367 -39.93 16.52 32.52
C GLN A 367 -40.11 17.47 31.31
N GLY A 368 -39.62 17.08 30.12
CA GLY A 368 -39.69 17.92 28.91
C GLY A 368 -38.76 19.13 28.91
N LEU A 369 -37.78 19.18 29.82
CA LEU A 369 -36.82 20.28 29.92
C LEU A 369 -35.64 20.07 28.97
N PRO A 370 -35.12 21.14 28.34
CA PRO A 370 -33.97 21.05 27.46
C PRO A 370 -32.74 20.60 28.25
N VAL A 371 -31.98 19.68 27.66
CA VAL A 371 -30.74 19.16 28.22
C VAL A 371 -29.59 19.81 27.44
N ASN A 372 -28.98 20.84 28.03
CA ASN A 372 -27.76 21.41 27.46
C ASN A 372 -26.64 20.36 27.61
N SER A 373 -26.03 20.03 26.46
CA SER A 373 -25.01 19.00 26.32
C SER A 373 -23.67 19.46 26.86
#